data_AF-A0A243WIR3-F1
#
_entry.id   AF-A0A243WIR3-F1
#
_cell.length_a   1.000
_cell.length_b   1.000
_cell.length_c   1.000
_cell.angle_alpha   90.00
_cell.angle_beta   90.00
_cell.angle_gamma   90.00
#
_symmetry.space_group_name_H-M   'P 1'
#
loop_
_entity.id
_entity.type
_entity.pdbx_description
1 polymer ?
#
loop_
_entity_poly.entity_id
_entity_poly.type
_entity_poly.pdbx_seq_one_letter_code
_entity_poly.pdbx_strand_id
1 'polypeptide(L)'
;MSAGLCLGVLVGNVALLWVWVQIPAWYRSGSADVGSYAALQQVWLGAAALSVVLLLTNAAVLRWATLPLALPHLEHAGPVDTAQFWKHHLVFWLCVVFHLACLAFATWLAYRSMSKGWQ
;
A
#
# COMPACT_ATOMS: atom_id res chain seq x y z
N MET A 1 -19.11 1.35 -9.35
CA MET A 1 -17.65 1.33 -9.32
C MET A 1 -17.20 -0.06 -9.76
N SER A 2 -16.44 -0.18 -10.86
CA SER A 2 -16.11 -1.49 -11.44
C SER A 2 -14.91 -2.15 -10.75
N ALA A 3 -14.85 -3.48 -10.76
CA ALA A 3 -13.67 -4.24 -10.31
C ALA A 3 -12.36 -3.76 -10.99
N GLY A 4 -12.43 -3.29 -12.24
CA GLY A 4 -11.28 -2.74 -12.96
C GLY A 4 -10.74 -1.43 -12.35
N LEU A 5 -11.63 -0.52 -11.91
CA LEU A 5 -11.22 0.70 -11.21
C LEU A 5 -10.58 0.39 -9.86
N CYS A 6 -11.16 -0.56 -9.12
CA CYS A 6 -10.62 -0.99 -7.82
C CYS A 6 -9.23 -1.62 -7.97
N LEU A 7 -9.05 -2.46 -9.00
CA LEU A 7 -7.75 -3.03 -9.35
C LEU A 7 -6.76 -1.94 -9.77
N GLY A 8 -7.20 -0.95 -10.55
CA GLY A 8 -6.38 0.20 -10.92
C GLY A 8 -5.88 0.99 -9.71
N VAL A 9 -6.75 1.22 -8.71
CA VAL A 9 -6.37 1.85 -7.44
C VAL A 9 -5.33 1.01 -6.69
N LEU A 10 -5.54 -0.30 -6.59
CA LEU A 10 -4.59 -1.19 -5.91
C LEU A 10 -3.21 -1.18 -6.61
N VAL A 11 -3.19 -1.34 -7.93
CA VAL A 11 -1.96 -1.30 -8.73
C VAL A 11 -1.27 0.06 -8.61
N GLY A 12 -2.02 1.17 -8.64
CA GLY A 12 -1.48 2.51 -8.45
C GLY A 12 -0.82 2.70 -7.09
N ASN A 13 -1.42 2.18 -6.02
CA ASN A 13 -0.82 2.22 -4.68
C ASN A 13 0.44 1.36 -4.57
N VAL A 14 0.44 0.16 -5.16
CA VAL A 14 1.63 -0.71 -5.23
C VAL A 14 2.75 -0.03 -6.01
N ALA A 15 2.45 0.58 -7.14
CA ALA A 15 3.42 1.34 -7.94
C ALA A 15 3.99 2.53 -7.15
N LEU A 16 3.14 3.27 -6.43
CA LEU A 16 3.57 4.37 -5.57
C LEU A 16 4.54 3.89 -4.48
N LEU A 17 4.21 2.81 -3.79
CA LEU A 17 5.07 2.20 -2.77
C LEU A 17 6.39 1.72 -3.37
N TRP A 18 6.35 1.12 -4.56
CA TRP A 18 7.55 0.71 -5.26
C TRP A 18 8.44 1.90 -5.59
N VAL A 19 7.88 2.97 -6.18
CA VAL A 19 8.62 4.22 -6.48
C VAL A 19 9.20 4.82 -5.21
N TRP A 20 8.43 4.85 -4.12
CA TRP A 20 8.90 5.36 -2.82
C TRP A 20 10.20 4.70 -2.36
N VAL A 21 10.31 3.38 -2.55
CA VAL A 21 11.50 2.60 -2.18
C VAL A 21 12.67 2.83 -3.14
N GLN A 22 12.43 3.21 -4.41
CA GLN A 22 13.50 3.47 -5.39
C GLN A 22 14.18 4.83 -5.22
N ILE A 23 13.50 5.83 -4.65
CA ILE A 23 14.00 7.22 -4.56
C ILE A 23 15.42 7.31 -3.95
N PRO A 24 15.74 6.64 -2.82
CA PRO A 24 17.10 6.68 -2.29
C PRO A 24 18.13 6.12 -3.28
N ALA A 25 17.82 5.02 -3.97
CA ALA A 25 18.75 4.41 -4.93
C ALA A 25 19.01 5.33 -6.13
N TRP A 26 17.99 6.00 -6.64
CA TRP A 26 18.15 7.03 -7.68
C TRP A 26 18.99 8.21 -7.19
N TYR A 27 18.77 8.69 -5.96
CA TYR A 27 19.59 9.75 -5.37
C TYR A 27 21.07 9.35 -5.23
N ARG A 28 21.36 8.10 -4.87
CA ARG A 28 22.74 7.56 -4.83
C ARG A 28 23.40 7.59 -6.21
N SER A 29 22.66 7.25 -7.26
CA SER A 29 23.23 7.22 -8.62
C SER A 29 23.64 8.60 -9.14
N GLY A 30 23.07 9.67 -8.60
CA GLY A 30 23.35 11.06 -9.01
C GLY A 30 24.24 11.86 -8.05
N SER A 31 24.63 11.33 -6.89
CA SER A 31 25.44 12.05 -5.89
C SER A 31 26.63 11.24 -5.40
N ALA A 32 27.79 11.89 -5.29
CA ALA A 32 29.02 11.28 -4.76
C ALA A 32 29.14 11.38 -3.21
N ASP A 33 28.20 12.08 -2.57
CA ASP A 33 28.22 12.30 -1.12
C ASP A 33 27.53 11.15 -0.36
N VAL A 34 28.38 10.28 0.19
CA VAL A 34 27.96 9.10 0.97
C VAL A 34 27.28 9.50 2.29
N GLY A 35 27.65 10.63 2.89
CA GLY A 35 27.10 11.10 4.17
C GLY A 35 25.66 11.58 4.04
N SER A 36 25.41 12.44 3.05
CA SER A 36 24.06 12.93 2.73
C SER A 36 23.12 11.79 2.30
N TYR A 37 23.63 10.80 1.57
CA TYR A 37 22.87 9.59 1.22
C TYR A 37 22.43 8.78 2.44
N ALA A 38 23.33 8.54 3.40
CA ALA A 38 23.03 7.75 4.59
C ALA A 38 21.95 8.43 5.47
N ALA A 39 22.06 9.75 5.65
CA ALA A 39 21.07 10.54 6.37
C ALA A 39 19.70 10.52 5.67
N LEU A 40 19.67 10.72 4.35
CA LEU A 40 18.46 10.63 3.54
C LEU A 40 17.80 9.24 3.68
N GLN A 41 18.59 8.17 3.56
CA GLN A 41 18.08 6.81 3.65
C GLN A 41 17.46 6.54 5.04
N GLN A 42 18.08 7.03 6.11
CA GLN A 42 17.55 6.87 7.48
C GLN A 42 16.21 7.59 7.69
N VAL A 43 16.07 8.81 7.17
CA VAL A 43 14.83 9.59 7.32
C VAL A 43 13.73 9.05 6.39
N TRP A 44 14.08 8.78 5.12
CA TRP A 44 13.13 8.37 4.07
C TRP A 44 12.57 6.96 4.28
N LEU A 45 13.43 6.03 4.70
CA LEU A 45 13.04 4.66 5.07
C LEU A 45 12.88 4.51 6.59
N GLY A 46 12.80 5.63 7.32
CA GLY A 46 12.52 5.63 8.74
C GLY A 46 11.16 5.00 9.03
N ALA A 47 11.06 4.30 10.15
CA ALA A 47 9.84 3.57 10.52
C ALA A 47 8.60 4.49 10.54
N ALA A 48 8.75 5.74 10.98
CA ALA A 48 7.65 6.72 11.00
C ALA A 48 7.19 7.11 9.59
N ALA A 49 8.10 7.53 8.71
CA ALA A 49 7.77 7.94 7.34
C ALA A 49 7.10 6.80 6.57
N LEU A 50 7.67 5.59 6.67
CA LEU A 50 7.14 4.40 5.99
C LEU A 50 5.77 3.99 6.55
N SER A 51 5.56 4.10 7.86
CA SER A 51 4.25 3.82 8.49
C SER A 51 3.16 4.79 8.04
N VAL A 52 3.50 6.07 7.87
CA VAL A 52 2.54 7.07 7.33
C VAL A 52 2.15 6.73 5.90
N VAL A 53 3.11 6.39 5.04
CA VAL A 53 2.83 6.02 3.64
C VAL A 53 1.97 4.75 3.57
N LEU A 54 2.25 3.74 4.39
CA LEU A 54 1.43 2.52 4.48
C LEU A 54 0.02 2.81 4.97
N LEU A 55 -0.14 3.70 5.95
CA LEU A 55 -1.46 4.09 6.46
C LEU A 55 -2.29 4.80 5.38
N LEU A 56 -1.67 5.73 4.64
CA LEU A 56 -2.36 6.46 3.56
C LEU A 56 -2.74 5.54 2.41
N THR A 57 -1.86 4.64 2.00
CA THR A 57 -2.15 3.66 0.93
C THR A 57 -3.24 2.67 1.34
N ASN A 58 -3.21 2.18 2.59
CA ASN A 58 -4.31 1.39 3.14
C ASN A 58 -5.63 2.19 3.18
N ALA A 59 -5.63 3.43 3.66
CA ALA A 59 -6.83 4.25 3.70
C ALA A 59 -7.42 4.48 2.30
N ALA A 60 -6.55 4.71 1.30
CA ALA A 60 -6.96 4.87 -0.09
C ALA A 60 -7.57 3.58 -0.66
N VAL A 61 -6.90 2.42 -0.50
CA VAL A 61 -7.42 1.13 -0.96
C VAL A 61 -8.70 0.75 -0.22
N LEU A 62 -8.83 1.09 1.06
CA LEU A 62 -10.05 0.87 1.83
C LEU A 62 -11.20 1.70 1.25
N ARG A 63 -11.01 3.01 1.11
CA ARG A 63 -12.05 3.97 0.69
C ARG A 63 -12.50 3.79 -0.76
N TRP A 64 -11.55 3.49 -1.66
CA TRP A 64 -11.77 3.51 -3.11
C TRP A 64 -11.79 2.12 -3.76
N ALA A 65 -11.45 1.04 -3.05
CA ALA A 65 -11.55 -0.30 -3.61
C ALA A 65 -12.35 -1.24 -2.69
N THR A 66 -11.94 -1.35 -1.43
CA THR A 66 -12.46 -2.39 -0.53
C THR A 66 -13.91 -2.13 -0.12
N LEU A 67 -14.23 -0.91 0.35
CA LEU A 67 -15.59 -0.52 0.74
C LEU A 67 -16.60 -0.63 -0.42
N PRO A 68 -16.31 -0.07 -1.63
CA PRO A 68 -17.19 -0.22 -2.79
C PRO A 68 -17.45 -1.68 -3.18
N LEU A 69 -16.44 -2.56 -3.05
CA LEU A 69 -16.59 -3.98 -3.35
C LEU A 69 -17.33 -4.76 -2.25
N ALA A 70 -17.24 -4.33 -0.99
CA ALA A 70 -17.88 -4.98 0.16
C ALA A 70 -19.37 -4.64 0.31
N LEU A 71 -19.80 -3.48 -0.18
CA LEU A 71 -21.18 -2.98 -0.06
C LEU A 71 -21.85 -2.88 -1.45
N PRO A 72 -22.15 -4.00 -2.12
CA PRO A 72 -22.74 -4.00 -3.46
C PRO A 72 -24.16 -3.40 -3.51
N HIS A 73 -24.80 -3.20 -2.36
CA HIS A 73 -26.21 -2.76 -2.23
C HIS A 73 -26.46 -1.32 -2.71
N LEU A 74 -25.41 -0.53 -2.96
CA LEU A 74 -25.53 0.83 -3.47
C LEU A 74 -25.56 0.90 -5.01
N GLU A 75 -25.25 -0.19 -5.71
CA GLU A 75 -25.12 -0.17 -7.17
C GLU A 75 -25.85 -1.35 -7.83
N HIS A 76 -27.13 -1.09 -8.11
CA HIS A 76 -27.96 -1.70 -9.16
C HIS A 76 -28.28 -3.21 -9.05
N ALA A 77 -29.54 -3.47 -8.67
CA ALA A 77 -30.21 -4.76 -8.77
C ALA A 77 -30.44 -5.14 -10.25
N GLY A 78 -29.47 -5.82 -10.86
CA GLY A 78 -29.59 -6.51 -12.15
C GLY A 78 -29.11 -7.96 -12.01
N PRO A 79 -29.46 -8.86 -12.94
CA PRO A 79 -28.99 -10.23 -12.92
C PRO A 79 -27.46 -10.26 -12.96
N VAL A 80 -26.86 -10.73 -11.87
CA VAL A 80 -25.40 -10.82 -11.72
C VAL A 80 -24.90 -11.97 -12.58
N ASP A 81 -24.17 -11.64 -13.65
CA ASP A 81 -23.39 -12.64 -14.37
C ASP A 81 -22.36 -13.26 -13.40
N THR A 82 -22.39 -14.58 -13.27
CA THR A 82 -21.43 -15.39 -12.51
C THR A 82 -19.98 -15.00 -12.80
N ALA A 83 -19.62 -14.67 -14.05
CA ALA A 83 -18.26 -14.25 -14.39
C ALA A 83 -17.89 -12.89 -13.79
N GLN A 84 -18.85 -11.98 -13.68
CA GLN A 84 -18.66 -10.67 -13.06
C GLN A 84 -18.57 -10.79 -11.53
N PHE A 85 -19.33 -11.69 -10.92
CA PHE A 85 -19.24 -11.99 -9.49
C PHE A 85 -17.83 -12.43 -9.08
N TRP A 86 -17.26 -13.42 -9.78
CA TRP A 86 -15.91 -13.93 -9.49
C TRP A 86 -14.83 -12.85 -9.60
N LYS A 87 -14.92 -11.97 -10.61
CA LYS A 87 -13.97 -10.85 -10.76
C LYS A 87 -14.01 -9.89 -9.56
N HIS A 88 -15.20 -9.52 -9.09
CA HIS A 88 -15.33 -8.65 -7.92
C HIS A 88 -14.80 -9.34 -6.66
N HIS A 89 -15.08 -10.62 -6.48
CA HIS A 89 -14.63 -11.40 -5.33
C HIS A 89 -13.10 -11.52 -5.26
N LEU A 90 -12.45 -11.80 -6.40
CA LEU A 90 -10.99 -11.87 -6.49
C LEU A 90 -10.34 -10.53 -6.15
N VAL A 91 -10.83 -9.43 -6.74
CA VAL A 91 -10.26 -8.09 -6.48
C VAL A 91 -10.46 -7.68 -5.02
N PHE A 92 -11.60 -8.04 -4.41
CA PHE A 92 -11.84 -7.82 -3.00
C PHE A 92 -10.81 -8.53 -2.11
N TRP A 93 -10.58 -9.83 -2.33
CA TRP A 93 -9.57 -10.58 -1.56
C TRP A 93 -8.16 -10.06 -1.77
N LEU A 94 -7.82 -9.61 -2.98
CA LEU A 94 -6.54 -8.93 -3.24
C LEU A 94 -6.39 -7.68 -2.38
N CYS A 95 -7.44 -6.87 -2.22
CA CYS A 95 -7.42 -5.70 -1.34
C CYS A 95 -7.26 -6.12 0.13
N VAL A 96 -7.95 -7.16 0.58
CA VAL A 96 -7.83 -7.69 1.96
C VAL A 96 -6.40 -8.15 2.25
N VAL A 97 -5.80 -8.93 1.35
CA VAL A 97 -4.40 -9.38 1.47
C VAL A 97 -3.44 -8.20 1.52
N PHE A 98 -3.68 -7.17 0.70
CA PHE A 98 -2.89 -5.93 0.74
C PHE A 98 -2.95 -5.25 2.10
N HIS A 99 -4.15 -5.07 2.68
CA HIS A 99 -4.30 -4.48 4.03
C HIS A 99 -3.54 -5.26 5.09
N LEU A 100 -3.67 -6.60 5.07
CA LEU A 100 -2.97 -7.49 6.01
C LEU A 100 -1.46 -7.40 5.86
N ALA A 101 -0.96 -7.35 4.63
CA ALA A 101 0.47 -7.19 4.36
C ALA A 101 1.01 -5.85 4.88
N CYS A 102 0.29 -4.75 4.63
CA CYS A 102 0.66 -3.43 5.14
C CYS A 102 0.65 -3.38 6.67
N LEU A 103 -0.33 -4.02 7.32
CA LEU A 103 -0.40 -4.10 8.78
C LEU A 103 0.74 -4.95 9.37
N ALA A 104 1.00 -6.14 8.81
CA ALA A 104 2.09 -7.00 9.23
C ALA A 104 3.45 -6.31 9.07
N PHE A 105 3.61 -5.54 7.98
CA PHE A 105 4.85 -4.80 7.75
C PHE A 105 5.00 -3.60 8.69
N ALA A 106 3.94 -2.83 8.94
CA ALA A 106 3.98 -1.72 9.91
C ALA A 106 4.26 -2.20 11.33
N THR A 107 3.65 -3.32 11.76
CA THR A 107 3.91 -3.92 13.07
C THR A 107 5.35 -4.45 13.19
N TRP A 108 5.88 -5.07 12.14
CA TRP A 108 7.28 -5.48 12.07
C TRP A 108 8.24 -4.28 12.18
N LEU A 109 7.95 -3.17 11.49
CA LEU A 109 8.74 -1.94 11.60
C LEU A 109 8.71 -1.35 13.02
N ALA A 110 7.53 -1.31 13.64
CA ALA A 110 7.38 -0.85 15.01
C ALA A 110 8.19 -1.71 16.00
N TYR A 111 8.11 -3.04 15.88
CA TYR A 111 8.89 -3.98 16.67
C TYR A 111 10.41 -3.74 16.50
N ARG A 112 10.88 -3.61 15.25
CA ARG A 112 12.28 -3.29 14.92
C ARG A 112 12.72 -1.96 15.54
N SER A 113 11.87 -0.94 15.49
CA SER A 113 12.17 0.38 16.06
C SER A 113 12.34 0.31 17.58
N MET A 114 11.44 -0.38 18.28
CA MET A 114 11.53 -0.55 19.75
C MET A 114 12.76 -1.36 20.16
N SER A 115 13.10 -2.43 19.40
CA SER A 115 14.27 -3.26 19.70
C SER A 115 15.61 -2.51 19.64
N LYS A 116 15.69 -1.43 18.85
CA LYS A 116 16.89 -0.59 18.73
C LYS A 116 16.99 0.50 19.79
N GLY A 117 15.88 0.84 20.46
CA GLY A 117 15.84 1.89 21.50
C GLY A 117 16.29 1.42 22.89
N TRP A 118 16.70 0.15 23.04
CA TRP A 118 17.12 -0.45 24.32
C TRP A 118 18.62 -0.81 24.35
N GLN A 119 19.42 -0.20 23.49
CA GLN A 119 20.89 -0.23 23.53
C GLN A 119 21.42 1.19 23.72
#